data_AF-A0A821K3Q1-F1
#
_entry.id   AF-A0A821K3Q1-F1
#
_cell.length_a   1.000
_cell.length_b   1.000
_cell.length_c   1.000
_cell.angle_alpha   90.00
_cell.angle_beta   90.00
_cell.angle_gamma   90.00
#
_symmetry.space_group_name_H-M   'P 1'
#
loop_
_entity.id
_entity.type
_entity.pdbx_description
1 polymer ?
#
loop_
_entity_poly.entity_id
_entity_poly.type
_entity_poly.pdbx_seq_one_letter_code
_entity_poly.pdbx_strand_id
1 'polypeptide(L)'
;MISVIFSRFVKNKLTFVSSAYLYIYISLRHLGHTWRAVDSFLTSIGGTTIKTCHKWTNILVNKDFDEFTIDEKGGKRGDSFRDCYPDLELEAKQFVYRECSKTEATFTAKTLARFIDQRFYELNNLKKIDQQLVRSVESCRLDLRRFGVKFTANSSRPYFLGHEREDVVKHRQEFVKYFIEREQHFYTITNDAVPQWRIPTTVPTILLCHDESTYKCGEITAKRWIMPDNAPFYNKGRGRSIMCSDVLVMHTSGPFFSLTEKEYSEALKTYPN
;
A
#
# COMPACT_ATOMS: atom_id res chain seq x y z
N MET A 1 -32.10 -14.30 -27.70
CA MET A 1 -30.79 -14.63 -27.09
C MET A 1 -29.87 -13.41 -26.99
N ILE A 2 -29.57 -12.70 -28.09
CA ILE A 2 -28.65 -11.53 -28.10
C ILE A 2 -29.12 -10.37 -27.19
N SER A 3 -30.43 -10.08 -27.16
CA SER A 3 -31.02 -9.01 -26.30
C SER A 3 -30.88 -9.30 -24.79
N VAL A 4 -31.03 -10.55 -24.35
CA VAL A 4 -30.89 -10.97 -22.95
C VAL A 4 -29.44 -10.84 -22.49
N ILE A 5 -28.50 -11.16 -23.37
CA ILE A 5 -27.07 -11.02 -23.14
C ILE A 5 -26.71 -9.53 -22.99
N PHE A 6 -27.24 -8.66 -23.87
CA PHE A 6 -27.03 -7.21 -23.81
C PHE A 6 -27.49 -6.58 -22.48
N SER A 7 -28.69 -6.93 -22.02
CA SER A 7 -29.19 -6.48 -20.71
C SER A 7 -28.29 -6.91 -19.55
N ARG A 8 -27.62 -8.05 -19.62
CA ARG A 8 -26.74 -8.56 -18.55
C ARG A 8 -25.38 -7.87 -18.53
N PHE A 9 -24.84 -7.51 -19.70
CA PHE A 9 -23.57 -6.78 -19.79
C PHE A 9 -23.69 -5.33 -19.30
N VAL A 10 -24.79 -4.64 -19.60
CA VAL A 10 -25.03 -3.25 -19.17
C VAL A 10 -25.18 -3.15 -17.65
N LYS A 11 -25.81 -4.13 -17.00
CA LYS A 11 -25.99 -4.14 -15.54
C LYS A 11 -24.70 -4.33 -14.74
N ASN A 12 -23.69 -5.02 -15.29
CA ASN A 12 -22.53 -5.49 -14.53
C ASN A 12 -21.21 -4.73 -14.78
N LYS A 13 -21.25 -3.57 -15.46
CA LYS A 13 -20.08 -2.68 -15.70
C LYS A 13 -18.81 -3.42 -16.18
N LEU A 14 -18.95 -4.46 -17.01
CA LEU A 14 -17.80 -5.14 -17.60
C LEU A 14 -17.04 -4.19 -18.53
N THR A 15 -15.72 -4.36 -18.65
CA THR A 15 -14.88 -3.56 -19.55
C THR A 15 -15.39 -3.69 -21.01
N PHE A 16 -15.84 -2.57 -21.56
CA PHE A 16 -16.54 -2.44 -22.84
C PHE A 16 -15.82 -3.10 -24.04
N VAL A 17 -14.49 -3.19 -23.97
CA VAL A 17 -13.65 -3.67 -25.08
C VAL A 17 -13.75 -5.18 -25.27
N SER A 18 -13.84 -5.98 -24.20
CA SER A 18 -13.84 -7.45 -24.29
C SER A 18 -15.22 -8.02 -24.62
N SER A 19 -16.29 -7.33 -24.20
CA SER A 19 -17.66 -7.70 -24.57
C SER A 19 -17.92 -7.43 -26.05
N ALA A 20 -17.37 -6.34 -26.62
CA ALA A 20 -17.52 -6.00 -28.03
C ALA A 20 -17.00 -7.10 -28.98
N TYR A 21 -15.81 -7.66 -28.73
CA TYR A 21 -15.27 -8.75 -29.56
C TYR A 21 -16.08 -10.05 -29.44
N LEU A 22 -16.64 -10.31 -28.26
CA LEU A 22 -17.52 -11.46 -28.07
C LEU A 22 -18.83 -11.30 -28.85
N TYR A 23 -19.41 -10.10 -28.87
CA TYR A 23 -20.60 -9.80 -29.69
C TYR A 23 -20.33 -9.91 -31.18
N ILE A 24 -19.22 -9.35 -31.64
CA ILE A 24 -18.79 -9.46 -33.04
C ILE A 24 -18.63 -10.93 -33.41
N TYR A 25 -17.95 -11.72 -32.57
CA TYR A 25 -17.80 -13.16 -32.77
C TYR A 25 -19.16 -13.88 -32.87
N ILE A 26 -20.06 -13.69 -31.89
CA ILE A 26 -21.38 -14.36 -31.87
C ILE A 26 -22.19 -13.97 -33.10
N SER A 27 -22.15 -12.69 -33.50
CA SER A 27 -22.90 -12.18 -34.64
C SER A 27 -22.38 -12.77 -35.95
N LEU A 28 -21.07 -12.77 -36.17
CA LEU A 28 -20.46 -13.34 -37.38
C LEU A 28 -20.68 -14.87 -37.46
N ARG A 29 -20.64 -15.57 -36.33
CA ARG A 29 -20.97 -17.00 -36.27
C ARG A 29 -22.45 -17.27 -36.55
N HIS A 30 -23.34 -16.41 -36.09
CA HIS A 30 -24.78 -16.50 -36.36
C HIS A 30 -25.11 -16.25 -37.84
N LEU A 31 -24.38 -15.34 -38.48
CA LEU A 31 -24.48 -15.05 -39.92
C LEU A 31 -23.83 -16.14 -40.82
N GLY A 32 -23.34 -17.24 -40.23
CA GLY A 32 -22.84 -18.40 -40.99
C GLY A 32 -21.41 -18.27 -41.52
N HIS A 33 -20.65 -17.24 -41.12
CA HIS A 33 -19.25 -17.11 -41.54
C HIS A 33 -18.39 -18.29 -41.03
N THR A 34 -17.38 -18.69 -41.80
CA THR A 34 -16.48 -19.79 -41.42
C THR A 34 -15.55 -19.39 -40.26
N TRP A 35 -15.04 -20.37 -39.51
CA TRP A 35 -14.14 -20.12 -38.38
C TRP A 35 -12.89 -19.35 -38.79
N ARG A 36 -12.27 -19.69 -39.94
CA ARG A 36 -11.07 -19.00 -40.44
C ARG A 36 -11.36 -17.54 -40.80
N ALA A 37 -12.51 -17.26 -41.41
CA ALA A 37 -12.89 -15.90 -41.77
C ALA A 37 -13.10 -15.03 -40.52
N VAL A 38 -13.76 -15.57 -39.50
CA VAL A 38 -13.99 -14.85 -38.23
C VAL A 38 -12.68 -14.63 -37.47
N ASP A 39 -11.78 -15.61 -37.43
CA ASP A 39 -10.48 -15.46 -36.75
C ASP A 39 -9.59 -14.41 -37.44
N SER A 40 -9.55 -14.43 -38.78
CA SER A 40 -8.82 -13.43 -39.57
C SER A 40 -9.37 -12.02 -39.36
N PHE A 41 -10.71 -11.88 -39.32
CA PHE A 41 -11.37 -10.60 -39.04
C PHE A 41 -11.11 -10.09 -37.62
N LEU A 42 -11.22 -10.95 -36.61
CA LEU A 42 -10.93 -10.57 -35.23
C LEU A 42 -9.45 -10.17 -35.06
N THR A 43 -8.55 -10.86 -35.76
CA THR A 43 -7.11 -10.54 -35.73
C THR A 43 -6.82 -9.20 -36.42
N SER A 44 -7.49 -8.90 -37.53
CA SER A 44 -7.27 -7.64 -38.27
C SER A 44 -7.68 -6.39 -37.48
N ILE A 45 -8.68 -6.52 -36.59
CA ILE A 45 -9.10 -5.44 -35.68
C ILE A 45 -8.32 -5.44 -34.35
N GLY A 46 -7.26 -6.26 -34.22
CA GLY A 46 -6.47 -6.37 -32.99
C GLY A 46 -7.23 -7.03 -31.81
N GLY A 47 -8.30 -7.76 -32.12
CA GLY A 47 -9.21 -8.42 -31.19
C GLY A 47 -8.66 -9.74 -30.63
N THR A 48 -9.49 -10.44 -29.86
CA THR A 48 -9.17 -11.73 -29.24
C THR A 48 -9.28 -12.89 -30.24
N THR A 49 -8.49 -13.94 -30.04
CA THR A 49 -8.52 -15.14 -30.90
C THR A 49 -9.88 -15.83 -30.87
N ILE A 50 -10.26 -16.47 -31.98
CA ILE A 50 -11.55 -17.14 -32.11
C ILE A 50 -11.76 -18.24 -31.05
N LYS A 51 -10.69 -18.94 -30.66
CA LYS A 51 -10.71 -19.97 -29.61
C LYS A 51 -11.16 -19.38 -28.27
N THR A 52 -10.65 -18.19 -27.96
CA THR A 52 -10.98 -17.46 -26.72
C THR A 52 -12.43 -17.01 -26.74
N CYS A 53 -12.88 -16.38 -27.85
CA CYS A 53 -14.26 -15.95 -28.01
C CYS A 53 -15.24 -17.14 -27.94
N HIS A 54 -14.90 -18.27 -28.55
CA HIS A 54 -15.72 -19.47 -28.50
C HIS A 54 -15.82 -20.05 -27.08
N LYS A 55 -14.68 -20.19 -26.38
CA LYS A 55 -14.64 -20.65 -24.99
C LYS A 55 -15.54 -19.78 -24.10
N TRP A 56 -15.44 -18.46 -24.24
CA TRP A 56 -16.27 -17.53 -23.47
C TRP A 56 -17.73 -17.56 -23.86
N THR A 57 -18.05 -17.74 -25.14
CA THR A 57 -19.43 -17.92 -25.59
C THR A 57 -20.04 -19.17 -24.98
N ASN A 58 -19.30 -20.28 -24.93
CA ASN A 58 -19.77 -21.52 -24.30
C ASN A 58 -19.95 -21.36 -22.80
N ILE A 59 -19.06 -20.64 -22.11
CA ILE A 59 -19.23 -20.32 -20.68
C ILE A 59 -20.46 -19.44 -20.47
N LEU A 60 -20.65 -18.41 -21.30
CA LEU A 60 -21.78 -17.51 -21.22
C LEU A 60 -23.14 -18.19 -21.50
N VAL A 61 -23.16 -19.17 -22.39
CA VAL A 61 -24.38 -19.88 -22.80
C VAL A 61 -24.69 -21.07 -21.89
N ASN A 62 -23.67 -21.82 -21.47
CA ASN A 62 -23.84 -23.11 -20.78
C ASN A 62 -23.51 -23.09 -19.28
N LYS A 63 -22.87 -22.04 -18.76
CA LYS A 63 -22.52 -21.93 -17.34
C LYS A 63 -23.20 -20.72 -16.67
N ASP A 64 -23.21 -20.74 -15.34
CA ASP A 64 -23.78 -19.64 -14.56
C ASP A 64 -23.03 -18.34 -14.84
N PHE A 65 -23.78 -17.26 -15.06
CA PHE A 65 -23.24 -15.95 -15.42
C PHE A 65 -22.33 -15.41 -14.31
N ASP A 66 -22.55 -15.87 -13.09
CA ASP A 66 -21.72 -15.56 -11.92
C ASP A 66 -20.30 -16.12 -12.03
N GLU A 67 -20.07 -17.30 -12.66
CA GLU A 67 -18.70 -17.81 -12.89
C GLU A 67 -17.94 -16.93 -13.92
N PHE A 68 -18.68 -16.32 -14.85
CA PHE A 68 -18.12 -15.39 -15.85
C PHE A 68 -17.79 -14.01 -15.26
N THR A 69 -18.54 -13.54 -14.26
CA THR A 69 -18.32 -12.25 -13.60
C THR A 69 -17.38 -12.33 -12.40
N ILE A 70 -17.40 -13.42 -11.62
CA ILE A 70 -16.49 -13.67 -10.49
C ILE A 70 -15.03 -13.63 -10.94
N ASP A 71 -14.75 -13.99 -12.19
CA ASP A 71 -13.39 -14.03 -12.67
C ASP A 71 -12.76 -12.62 -12.77
N GLU A 72 -13.52 -11.52 -12.84
CA GLU A 72 -13.03 -10.18 -13.24
C GLU A 72 -12.16 -10.20 -14.53
N LYS A 73 -12.05 -11.34 -15.22
CA LYS A 73 -11.11 -11.62 -16.32
C LYS A 73 -11.68 -11.17 -17.66
N GLY A 74 -12.32 -10.00 -17.68
CA GLY A 74 -12.71 -9.28 -18.90
C GLY A 74 -11.51 -9.05 -19.81
N GLY A 75 -11.18 -10.09 -20.59
CA GLY A 75 -10.12 -10.18 -21.58
C GLY A 75 -8.78 -9.57 -21.24
N LYS A 76 -8.11 -10.05 -20.17
CA LYS A 76 -6.68 -9.75 -19.99
C LYS A 76 -5.78 -10.80 -20.63
N ARG A 77 -4.84 -10.30 -21.43
CA ARG A 77 -3.83 -10.98 -22.28
C ARG A 77 -2.75 -11.79 -21.53
N GLY A 78 -3.01 -12.29 -20.31
CA GLY A 78 -1.98 -13.00 -19.53
C GLY A 78 -2.50 -14.20 -18.77
N ASP A 79 -1.80 -15.33 -18.90
CA ASP A 79 -2.14 -16.60 -18.26
C ASP A 79 -2.24 -16.44 -16.74
N SER A 80 -3.36 -16.93 -16.17
CA SER A 80 -3.51 -16.87 -14.72
C SER A 80 -2.55 -17.84 -14.03
N PHE A 81 -2.15 -17.54 -12.78
CA PHE A 81 -1.26 -18.42 -12.04
C PHE A 81 -1.79 -19.85 -12.00
N ARG A 82 -3.10 -20.00 -11.79
CA ARG A 82 -3.81 -21.28 -11.80
C ARG A 82 -3.76 -21.97 -13.16
N ASP A 83 -3.77 -21.23 -14.26
CA ASP A 83 -3.72 -21.82 -15.61
C ASP A 83 -2.32 -22.36 -15.92
N CYS A 84 -1.27 -21.70 -15.45
CA CYS A 84 0.12 -22.13 -15.68
C CYS A 84 0.60 -23.17 -14.67
N TYR A 85 0.21 -23.00 -13.40
CA TYR A 85 0.80 -23.69 -12.26
C TYR A 85 -0.28 -24.08 -11.23
N PRO A 86 -1.28 -24.89 -11.62
CA PRO A 86 -2.39 -25.26 -10.74
C PRO A 86 -1.91 -25.96 -9.45
N ASP A 87 -0.90 -26.82 -9.58
CA ASP A 87 -0.34 -27.60 -8.46
C ASP A 87 0.40 -26.73 -7.44
N LEU A 88 0.87 -25.55 -7.84
CA LEU A 88 1.59 -24.61 -6.98
C LEU A 88 0.68 -23.55 -6.35
N GLU A 89 -0.58 -23.43 -6.78
CA GLU A 89 -1.43 -22.30 -6.39
C GLU A 89 -1.70 -22.29 -4.88
N LEU A 90 -2.03 -23.45 -4.32
CA LEU A 90 -2.30 -23.58 -2.90
C LEU A 90 -1.06 -23.25 -2.06
N GLU A 91 0.10 -23.77 -2.46
CA GLU A 91 1.36 -23.55 -1.74
C GLU A 91 1.80 -22.08 -1.83
N ALA A 92 1.64 -21.46 -2.99
CA ALA A 92 1.93 -20.04 -3.21
C ALA A 92 1.01 -19.15 -2.35
N LYS A 93 -0.29 -19.46 -2.26
CA LYS A 93 -1.22 -18.72 -1.39
C LYS A 93 -0.84 -18.85 0.08
N GLN A 94 -0.50 -20.06 0.54
CA GLN A 94 -0.05 -20.29 1.91
C GLN A 94 1.27 -19.58 2.22
N PHE A 95 2.21 -19.55 1.27
CA PHE A 95 3.44 -18.78 1.38
C PHE A 95 3.16 -17.28 1.52
N VAL A 96 2.33 -16.72 0.63
CA VAL A 96 1.94 -15.30 0.66
C VAL A 96 1.27 -14.94 1.99
N TYR A 97 0.34 -15.78 2.46
CA TYR A 97 -0.34 -15.57 3.74
C TYR A 97 0.67 -15.50 4.90
N ARG A 98 1.61 -16.46 4.97
CA ARG A 98 2.66 -16.49 5.99
C ARG A 98 3.57 -15.25 5.91
N GLU A 99 4.02 -14.87 4.73
CA GLU A 99 4.92 -13.72 4.56
C GLU A 99 4.24 -12.38 4.87
N CYS A 100 2.98 -12.19 4.45
CA CYS A 100 2.20 -10.98 4.75
C CYS A 100 1.88 -10.84 6.26
N SER A 101 1.85 -11.96 6.99
CA SER A 101 1.60 -11.99 8.43
C SER A 101 2.85 -11.67 9.28
N LYS A 102 4.04 -11.55 8.67
CA LYS A 102 5.27 -11.22 9.40
C LYS A 102 5.35 -9.73 9.77
N THR A 103 5.83 -9.47 10.98
CA THR A 103 6.04 -8.12 11.52
C THR A 103 7.21 -7.38 10.85
N GLU A 104 8.12 -8.11 10.19
CA GLU A 104 9.31 -7.56 9.52
C GLU A 104 9.01 -6.83 8.22
N ALA A 105 7.88 -7.14 7.57
CA ALA A 105 7.40 -6.50 6.35
C ALA A 105 8.39 -6.41 5.17
N THR A 106 9.25 -7.42 4.97
CA THR A 106 10.19 -7.49 3.85
C THR A 106 9.62 -8.14 2.59
N PHE A 107 8.36 -8.57 2.65
CA PHE A 107 7.72 -9.31 1.57
C PHE A 107 7.49 -8.45 0.32
N THR A 108 7.92 -8.95 -0.83
CA THR A 108 7.74 -8.30 -2.14
C THR A 108 7.25 -9.29 -3.18
N ALA A 109 6.74 -8.80 -4.32
CA ALA A 109 6.39 -9.65 -5.46
C ALA A 109 7.60 -10.43 -6.01
N LYS A 110 8.83 -9.91 -5.84
CA LYS A 110 10.06 -10.62 -6.20
C LYS A 110 10.30 -11.83 -5.28
N THR A 111 9.93 -11.71 -4.00
CA THR A 111 9.99 -12.83 -3.05
C THR A 111 9.06 -13.96 -3.49
N LEU A 112 7.83 -13.64 -3.90
CA LEU A 112 6.89 -14.62 -4.47
C LEU A 112 7.44 -15.25 -5.77
N ALA A 113 7.99 -14.44 -6.68
CA ALA A 113 8.54 -14.94 -7.93
C ALA A 113 9.69 -15.94 -7.71
N ARG A 114 10.58 -15.67 -6.76
CA ARG A 114 11.66 -16.59 -6.35
C ARG A 114 11.14 -17.88 -5.73
N PHE A 115 10.11 -17.79 -4.89
CA PHE A 115 9.46 -18.96 -4.30
C PHE A 115 8.88 -19.88 -5.39
N ILE A 116 8.11 -19.31 -6.32
CA ILE A 116 7.51 -20.06 -7.43
C ILE A 116 8.59 -20.73 -8.28
N ASP A 117 9.64 -19.98 -8.60
CA ASP A 117 10.76 -20.46 -9.39
C ASP A 117 11.42 -21.68 -8.75
N GLN A 118 11.79 -21.58 -7.47
CA GLN A 118 12.38 -22.70 -6.73
C GLN A 118 11.46 -23.92 -6.71
N ARG A 119 10.19 -23.73 -6.33
CA ARG A 119 9.23 -24.84 -6.21
C ARG A 119 8.91 -25.51 -7.55
N PHE A 120 8.91 -24.74 -8.63
CA PHE A 120 8.72 -25.29 -9.98
C PHE A 120 9.83 -26.27 -10.35
N TYR A 121 11.10 -25.92 -10.13
CA TYR A 121 12.22 -26.82 -10.43
C TYR A 121 12.24 -28.06 -9.51
N GLU A 122 11.91 -27.89 -8.23
CA GLU A 122 11.80 -28.98 -7.26
C GLU A 122 10.71 -30.00 -7.64
N LEU A 123 9.52 -29.55 -7.99
CA LEU A 123 8.41 -30.45 -8.37
C LEU A 123 8.67 -31.21 -9.67
N ASN A 124 9.36 -30.58 -10.62
CA ASN A 124 9.65 -31.19 -11.92
C ASN A 124 10.98 -31.95 -11.96
N ASN A 125 11.73 -32.01 -10.85
CA ASN A 125 13.09 -32.57 -10.77
C ASN A 125 14.04 -32.01 -11.85
N LEU A 126 13.90 -30.72 -12.17
CA LEU A 126 14.69 -30.03 -13.18
C LEU A 126 15.83 -29.24 -12.54
N LYS A 127 16.98 -29.18 -13.21
CA LYS A 127 18.07 -28.27 -12.82
C LYS A 127 17.91 -26.94 -13.54
N LYS A 128 17.97 -25.85 -12.79
CA LYS A 128 17.96 -24.50 -13.34
C LYS A 128 19.31 -24.19 -14.02
N ILE A 129 19.26 -23.73 -15.26
CA ILE A 129 20.45 -23.46 -16.09
C ILE A 129 20.66 -21.94 -16.28
N ASP A 130 19.57 -21.17 -16.35
CA ASP A 130 19.61 -19.72 -16.53
C ASP A 130 19.29 -18.96 -15.22
N GLN A 131 19.30 -17.62 -15.29
CA GLN A 131 18.88 -16.75 -14.20
C GLN A 131 17.43 -16.27 -14.34
N GLN A 132 16.71 -16.71 -15.37
CA GLN A 132 15.37 -16.23 -15.65
C GLN A 132 14.37 -16.81 -14.65
N LEU A 133 13.41 -16.02 -14.22
CA LEU A 133 12.35 -16.50 -13.32
C LEU A 133 11.27 -17.20 -14.15
N VAL A 134 10.84 -18.39 -13.68
CA VAL A 134 9.70 -19.14 -14.22
C VAL A 134 8.45 -18.27 -14.36
N ARG A 135 8.25 -17.34 -13.41
CA ARG A 135 7.20 -16.34 -13.46
C ARG A 135 7.76 -14.96 -13.15
N SER A 136 7.46 -13.99 -14.01
CA SER A 136 7.96 -12.63 -13.85
C SER A 136 7.42 -11.95 -12.59
N VAL A 137 8.16 -10.94 -12.11
CA VAL A 137 7.77 -10.14 -10.94
C VAL A 137 6.45 -9.41 -11.21
N GLU A 138 6.24 -8.95 -12.44
CA GLU A 138 5.05 -8.25 -12.90
C GLU A 138 3.82 -9.17 -12.83
N SER A 139 3.94 -10.41 -13.31
CA SER A 139 2.88 -11.42 -13.19
C SER A 139 2.58 -11.73 -11.72
N CYS A 140 3.61 -11.87 -10.89
CA CYS A 140 3.43 -12.10 -9.46
C CYS A 140 2.71 -10.94 -8.75
N ARG A 141 2.91 -9.69 -9.17
CA ARG A 141 2.12 -8.54 -8.64
C ARG A 141 0.63 -8.69 -8.95
N LEU A 142 0.28 -9.21 -10.13
CA LEU A 142 -1.11 -9.47 -10.49
C LEU A 142 -1.68 -10.63 -9.68
N ASP A 143 -0.89 -11.68 -9.47
CA ASP A 143 -1.34 -12.83 -8.70
C ASP A 143 -1.54 -12.50 -7.22
N LEU A 144 -0.70 -11.65 -6.62
CA LEU A 144 -0.92 -11.13 -5.27
C LEU A 144 -2.28 -10.45 -5.13
N ARG A 145 -2.68 -9.64 -6.11
CA ARG A 145 -4.01 -9.01 -6.11
C ARG A 145 -5.13 -10.05 -6.23
N ARG A 146 -4.94 -11.06 -7.09
CA ARG A 146 -5.88 -12.19 -7.24
C ARG A 146 -6.00 -13.03 -5.97
N PHE A 147 -4.94 -13.13 -5.18
CA PHE A 147 -4.95 -13.79 -3.88
C PHE A 147 -5.61 -12.94 -2.78
N GLY A 148 -6.13 -11.75 -3.10
CA GLY A 148 -6.81 -10.87 -2.15
C GLY A 148 -5.87 -9.91 -1.39
N VAL A 149 -4.58 -9.93 -1.71
CA VAL A 149 -3.58 -9.09 -1.03
C VAL A 149 -3.63 -7.67 -1.59
N LYS A 150 -3.62 -6.66 -0.73
CA LYS A 150 -3.66 -5.24 -1.12
C LYS A 150 -2.31 -4.59 -0.91
N PHE A 151 -1.86 -3.81 -1.89
CA PHE A 151 -0.67 -2.98 -1.74
C PHE A 151 -1.07 -1.62 -1.16
N THR A 152 -1.03 -1.48 0.16
CA THR A 152 -1.55 -0.30 0.86
C THR A 152 -0.57 0.24 1.90
N ALA A 153 -0.78 1.48 2.31
CA ALA A 153 -0.06 2.10 3.42
C ALA A 153 -0.57 1.53 4.74
N ASN A 154 0.34 1.27 5.68
CA ASN A 154 -0.04 0.73 6.97
C ASN A 154 -0.54 1.82 7.91
N SER A 155 -1.86 1.89 8.11
CA SER A 155 -2.50 2.81 9.06
C SER A 155 -2.68 2.22 10.45
N SER A 156 -2.59 0.89 10.62
CA SER A 156 -2.68 0.23 11.92
C SER A 156 -1.43 0.53 12.75
N ARG A 157 -1.50 1.59 13.53
CA ARG A 157 -0.50 2.00 14.53
C ARG A 157 -1.02 1.69 15.93
N PRO A 158 -0.25 1.03 16.80
CA PRO A 158 -0.65 0.72 18.19
C PRO A 158 -1.06 1.95 19.01
N TYR A 159 -0.53 3.12 18.65
CA TYR A 159 -0.62 4.35 19.44
C TYR A 159 -2.02 4.98 19.47
N PHE A 160 -2.91 4.63 18.53
CA PHE A 160 -4.23 5.27 18.45
C PHE A 160 -5.11 5.00 19.67
N LEU A 161 -5.00 3.82 20.29
CA LEU A 161 -5.83 3.45 21.45
C LEU A 161 -5.40 4.16 22.73
N GLY A 162 -4.14 4.60 22.85
CA GLY A 162 -3.64 5.29 24.03
C GLY A 162 -3.99 6.79 24.05
N HIS A 163 -3.99 7.44 22.88
CA HIS A 163 -4.22 8.89 22.77
C HIS A 163 -5.66 9.32 23.06
N GLU A 164 -6.61 8.41 22.87
CA GLU A 164 -8.06 8.66 23.00
C GLU A 164 -8.62 8.15 24.35
N ARG A 165 -7.75 7.69 25.27
CA ARG A 165 -8.19 7.37 26.63
C ARG A 165 -8.71 8.62 27.32
N GLU A 166 -9.79 8.49 28.07
CA GLU A 166 -10.48 9.60 28.71
C GLU A 166 -9.55 10.44 29.61
N ASP A 167 -8.68 9.80 30.38
CA ASP A 167 -7.70 10.48 31.24
C ASP A 167 -6.66 11.27 30.43
N VAL A 168 -6.19 10.72 29.31
CA VAL A 168 -5.24 11.38 28.39
C VAL A 168 -5.90 12.57 27.70
N VAL A 169 -7.16 12.44 27.28
CA VAL A 169 -7.92 13.53 26.66
C VAL A 169 -8.15 14.64 27.67
N LYS A 170 -8.57 14.32 28.89
CA LYS A 170 -8.78 15.30 29.96
C LYS A 170 -7.49 16.08 30.27
N HIS A 171 -6.37 15.38 30.45
CA HIS A 171 -5.08 16.02 30.69
C HIS A 171 -4.67 16.94 29.52
N ARG A 172 -4.90 16.53 28.26
CA ARG A 172 -4.61 17.37 27.09
C ARG A 172 -5.44 18.66 27.09
N GLN A 173 -6.72 18.57 27.45
CA GLN A 173 -7.60 19.73 27.54
C GLN A 173 -7.12 20.70 28.64
N GLU A 174 -6.74 20.18 29.81
CA GLU A 174 -6.18 20.98 30.91
C GLU A 174 -4.86 21.66 30.51
N PHE A 175 -3.98 20.93 29.83
CA PHE A 175 -2.70 21.44 29.32
C PHE A 175 -2.91 22.57 28.31
N VAL A 176 -3.79 22.39 27.32
CA VAL A 176 -4.10 23.44 26.33
C VAL A 176 -4.72 24.66 27.00
N LYS A 177 -5.65 24.45 27.94
CA LYS A 177 -6.27 25.53 28.71
C LYS A 177 -5.23 26.36 29.48
N TYR A 178 -4.25 25.69 30.12
CA TYR A 178 -3.16 26.36 30.83
C TYR A 178 -2.39 27.36 29.94
N PHE A 179 -2.10 27.01 28.68
CA PHE A 179 -1.39 27.90 27.75
C PHE A 179 -2.25 29.05 27.26
N ILE A 180 -3.52 28.78 26.91
CA ILE A 180 -4.44 29.82 26.41
C ILE A 180 -4.67 30.88 27.50
N GLU A 181 -4.92 30.48 28.74
CA GLU A 181 -5.16 31.42 29.85
C GLU A 181 -3.92 32.27 30.19
N ARG A 182 -2.73 31.81 29.77
CA ARG A 182 -1.45 32.46 30.06
C ARG A 182 -0.75 32.97 28.81
N GLU A 183 -1.44 33.12 27.67
CA GLU A 183 -0.83 33.54 26.40
C GLU A 183 0.03 34.82 26.56
N GLN A 184 -0.44 35.77 27.39
CA GLN A 184 0.25 37.04 27.69
C GLN A 184 1.59 36.90 28.43
N HIS A 185 1.91 35.71 28.96
CA HIS A 185 3.15 35.41 29.66
C HIS A 185 4.23 34.83 28.74
N PHE A 186 3.86 34.34 27.55
CA PHE A 186 4.77 33.64 26.65
C PHE A 186 5.14 34.48 25.44
N TYR A 187 6.33 34.20 24.92
CA TYR A 187 6.74 34.66 23.59
C TYR A 187 6.05 33.79 22.54
N THR A 188 5.24 34.40 21.69
CA THR A 188 4.50 33.70 20.62
C THR A 188 4.79 34.33 19.26
N ILE A 189 4.46 33.63 18.18
CA ILE A 189 4.64 34.13 16.82
C ILE A 189 3.24 34.42 16.23
N THR A 190 3.09 35.54 15.52
CA THR A 190 1.83 35.86 14.85
C THR A 190 1.58 34.95 13.64
N ASN A 191 0.29 34.73 13.33
CA ASN A 191 -0.14 33.98 12.14
C ASN A 191 -0.25 34.86 10.88
N ASP A 192 0.43 36.00 10.85
CA ASP A 192 0.39 36.93 9.72
C ASP A 192 1.23 36.38 8.54
N ALA A 193 1.02 36.94 7.33
CA ALA A 193 1.79 36.55 6.14
C ALA A 193 3.31 36.70 6.33
N VAL A 194 3.73 37.64 7.19
CA VAL A 194 5.09 37.77 7.70
C VAL A 194 5.03 37.56 9.22
N PRO A 195 5.52 36.42 9.74
CA PRO A 195 5.42 36.11 11.16
C PRO A 195 6.25 37.08 12.01
N GLN A 196 5.64 37.64 13.05
CA GLN A 196 6.32 38.53 14.00
C GLN A 196 6.25 37.98 15.42
N TRP A 197 7.24 38.32 16.25
CA TRP A 197 7.22 37.95 17.66
C TRP A 197 6.24 38.82 18.45
N ARG A 198 5.36 38.18 19.21
CA ARG A 198 4.61 38.77 20.30
C ARG A 198 5.41 38.62 21.58
N ILE A 199 5.73 39.75 22.18
CA ILE A 199 6.45 39.82 23.46
C ILE A 199 5.42 39.77 24.59
N PRO A 200 5.68 39.01 25.67
CA PRO A 200 4.78 38.97 26.81
C PRO A 200 4.55 40.35 27.43
N THR A 201 3.31 40.62 27.84
CA THR A 201 2.89 41.88 28.45
C THR A 201 2.91 41.83 29.98
N THR A 202 2.97 40.63 30.56
CA THR A 202 2.98 40.37 32.00
C THR A 202 4.32 39.77 32.42
N VAL A 203 4.34 38.81 33.37
CA VAL A 203 5.55 38.13 33.84
C VAL A 203 6.12 37.27 32.69
N PRO A 204 7.28 37.63 32.12
CA PRO A 204 7.83 36.92 30.97
C PRO A 204 8.21 35.50 31.35
N THR A 205 7.71 34.53 30.61
CA THR A 205 8.00 33.11 30.76
C THR A 205 8.56 32.58 29.44
N ILE A 206 9.76 32.02 29.50
CA ILE A 206 10.41 31.41 28.34
C ILE A 206 9.96 29.96 28.23
N LEU A 207 9.47 29.58 27.05
CA LEU A 207 9.03 28.22 26.78
C LEU A 207 10.15 27.40 26.15
N LEU A 208 10.44 26.24 26.75
CA LEU A 208 11.38 25.24 26.25
C LEU A 208 10.59 24.08 25.65
N CYS A 209 10.68 23.90 24.34
CA CYS A 209 10.13 22.76 23.63
C CYS A 209 11.24 21.71 23.51
N HIS A 210 11.03 20.51 24.03
CA HIS A 210 11.95 19.40 23.85
C HIS A 210 11.24 18.29 23.07
N ASP A 211 11.93 17.69 22.11
CA ASP A 211 11.45 16.49 21.44
C ASP A 211 12.59 15.50 21.20
N GLU A 212 12.22 14.22 21.20
CA GLU A 212 13.13 13.11 20.97
C GLU A 212 12.68 12.32 19.75
N SER A 213 13.56 12.26 18.76
CA SER A 213 13.34 11.52 17.53
C SER A 213 14.34 10.39 17.40
N THR A 214 13.85 9.18 17.19
CA THR A 214 14.68 8.01 16.90
C THR A 214 14.69 7.70 15.42
N TYR A 215 15.83 7.89 14.77
CA TYR A 215 16.06 7.54 13.37
C TYR A 215 16.66 6.14 13.28
N LYS A 216 16.09 5.27 12.45
CA LYS A 216 16.57 3.88 12.28
C LYS A 216 17.14 3.65 10.89
N CYS A 217 18.28 2.95 10.80
CA CYS A 217 18.87 2.54 9.53
C CYS A 217 18.05 1.43 8.87
N GLY A 218 17.56 1.65 7.65
CA GLY A 218 16.73 0.69 6.93
C GLY A 218 15.25 0.99 7.11
N GLU A 219 14.86 2.19 6.68
CA GLU A 219 13.46 2.60 6.62
C GLU A 219 12.62 1.53 5.91
N ILE A 220 11.53 1.16 6.55
CA ILE A 220 10.56 0.26 5.96
C ILE A 220 9.69 1.11 5.05
N THR A 221 9.49 0.65 3.81
CA THR A 221 8.62 1.33 2.85
C THR A 221 7.21 1.49 3.44
N ALA A 222 6.66 2.70 3.31
CA ALA A 222 5.35 3.03 3.87
C ALA A 222 4.21 2.17 3.30
N LYS A 223 4.38 1.65 2.07
CA LYS A 223 3.41 0.79 1.37
C LYS A 223 3.96 -0.63 1.21
N ARG A 224 3.10 -1.62 1.47
CA ARG A 224 3.43 -3.04 1.37
C ARG A 224 2.22 -3.88 1.03
N TRP A 225 2.47 -5.15 0.72
CA TRP A 225 1.43 -6.15 0.48
C TRP A 225 0.87 -6.65 1.82
N ILE A 226 -0.41 -6.39 2.07
CA ILE A 226 -1.11 -6.69 3.32
C ILE A 226 -2.36 -7.52 3.02
N MET A 227 -2.62 -8.53 3.86
CA MET A 227 -3.89 -9.24 3.87
C MET A 227 -4.90 -8.41 4.70
N PRO A 228 -6.05 -8.00 4.13
CA PRO A 228 -7.00 -7.12 4.81
C PRO A 228 -7.41 -7.60 6.20
N ASP A 229 -7.59 -8.91 6.37
CA ASP A 229 -8.11 -9.51 7.59
C ASP A 229 -7.00 -9.90 8.59
N ASN A 230 -5.73 -9.75 8.21
CA ASN A 230 -4.60 -10.16 9.03
C ASN A 230 -3.40 -9.23 8.83
N ALA A 231 -3.60 -7.95 9.13
CA ALA A 231 -2.53 -6.95 9.15
C ALA A 231 -1.82 -7.00 10.51
N PRO A 232 -0.62 -7.60 10.63
CA PRO A 232 0.10 -7.64 11.91
C PRO A 232 0.52 -6.25 12.39
N PHE A 233 0.83 -6.09 13.67
CA PHE A 233 1.59 -4.93 14.13
C PHE A 233 3.05 -5.05 13.66
N TYR A 234 3.63 -3.94 13.22
CA TYR A 234 4.95 -3.98 12.59
C TYR A 234 5.99 -3.25 13.42
N ASN A 235 7.22 -3.74 13.32
CA ASN A 235 8.36 -3.10 13.95
C ASN A 235 8.62 -1.74 13.29
N LYS A 236 8.93 -0.70 14.10
CA LYS A 236 9.17 0.68 13.64
C LYS A 236 10.39 0.84 12.70
N GLY A 237 11.16 -0.21 12.44
CA GLY A 237 12.35 -0.20 11.60
C GLY A 237 13.28 -1.36 11.96
N ARG A 238 14.21 -1.71 11.06
CA ARG A 238 15.32 -2.65 11.33
C ARG A 238 16.61 -1.85 11.64
N GLY A 239 17.67 -2.55 12.02
CA GLY A 239 19.02 -1.96 12.10
C GLY A 239 19.32 -1.08 13.32
N ARG A 240 20.48 -0.41 13.24
CA ARG A 240 20.95 0.54 14.27
C ARG A 240 20.07 1.78 14.29
N SER A 241 19.91 2.39 15.46
CA SER A 241 19.18 3.63 15.63
C SER A 241 20.08 4.75 16.15
N ILE A 242 19.83 5.96 15.68
CA ILE A 242 20.35 7.20 16.24
C ILE A 242 19.19 7.87 16.97
N MET A 243 19.36 8.16 18.24
CA MET A 243 18.44 8.98 19.02
C MET A 243 18.95 10.42 18.94
N CYS A 244 18.14 11.31 18.39
CA CYS A 244 18.39 12.74 18.40
C CYS A 244 17.43 13.36 19.41
N SER A 245 17.97 14.18 20.29
CA SER A 245 17.23 14.99 21.24
C SER A 245 17.59 16.44 20.97
N ASP A 246 16.60 17.31 20.89
CA ASP A 246 16.83 18.73 20.72
C ASP A 246 15.89 19.55 21.59
N VAL A 247 16.36 20.73 22.02
CA VAL A 247 15.61 21.67 22.84
C VAL A 247 15.53 22.99 22.10
N LEU A 248 14.32 23.40 21.76
CA LEU A 248 14.03 24.68 21.14
C LEU A 248 13.54 25.67 22.19
N VAL A 249 14.09 26.88 22.12
CA VAL A 249 13.67 27.98 23.00
C VAL A 249 12.81 28.96 22.22
N MET A 250 11.61 29.24 22.74
CA MET A 250 10.71 30.24 22.16
C MET A 250 11.08 31.63 22.69
N HIS A 251 12.02 32.29 22.01
CA HIS A 251 12.46 33.66 22.35
C HIS A 251 12.95 34.41 21.11
N THR A 252 12.88 35.75 21.13
CA THR A 252 13.28 36.63 20.01
C THR A 252 14.76 36.51 19.64
N SER A 253 15.61 36.11 20.59
CA SER A 253 17.06 35.96 20.39
C SER A 253 17.46 34.72 19.59
N GLY A 254 16.50 33.89 19.18
CA GLY A 254 16.73 32.67 18.40
C GLY A 254 16.67 31.39 19.24
N PRO A 255 16.69 30.22 18.58
CA PRO A 255 16.48 28.93 19.24
C PRO A 255 17.70 28.44 20.03
N PHE A 256 18.88 29.02 19.84
CA PHE A 256 20.12 28.61 20.48
C PHE A 256 20.64 29.73 21.40
N PHE A 257 20.65 29.45 22.70
CA PHE A 257 21.33 30.29 23.68
C PHE A 257 22.75 29.79 23.84
N SER A 258 23.73 30.53 23.33
CA SER A 258 25.12 30.32 23.67
C SER A 258 25.47 31.20 24.86
N LEU A 259 25.85 30.59 25.98
CA LEU A 259 26.50 31.33 27.05
C LEU A 259 27.87 31.79 26.57
N THR A 260 28.22 33.03 26.86
CA THR A 260 29.62 33.45 26.77
C THR A 260 30.46 32.65 27.76
N GLU A 261 31.77 32.56 27.53
CA GLU A 261 32.71 31.84 28.40
C GLU A 261 32.62 32.31 29.87
N LYS A 262 32.33 33.61 30.06
CA LYS A 262 32.12 34.23 31.36
C LYS A 262 30.81 33.77 32.01
N GLU A 263 29.69 33.85 31.29
CA GLU A 263 28.38 33.44 31.80
C GLU A 263 28.35 31.94 32.13
N TYR A 264 29.00 31.12 31.31
CA TYR A 264 29.16 29.68 31.57
C TYR A 264 29.96 29.42 32.85
N SER A 265 31.08 30.14 33.03
CA SER A 265 31.92 30.03 34.23
C SER A 265 31.20 30.50 35.51
N GLU A 266 30.31 31.49 35.41
CA GLU A 266 29.47 31.94 36.52
C GLU A 266 28.35 30.93 36.82
N ALA A 267 27.68 30.40 35.80
CA ALA A 267 26.67 29.36 35.95
C ALA A 267 27.22 28.11 36.66
N LEU A 268 28.44 27.68 36.33
CA LEU A 268 29.12 26.55 36.99
C LEU A 268 29.39 26.79 38.48
N LYS A 269 29.53 28.04 38.93
CA LYS A 269 29.71 28.37 40.35
C LYS A 269 28.40 28.27 41.13
N THR A 270 27.30 28.67 40.50
CA THR A 270 25.97 28.70 41.13
C THR A 270 25.28 27.34 41.07
N TYR A 271 25.49 26.59 39.99
CA TYR A 271 24.94 25.26 39.75
C TYR A 271 26.09 24.28 39.48
N PRO A 272 26.93 23.97 40.50
CA PRO A 272 27.88 22.89 40.38
C PRO A 272 27.11 21.57 40.25
N ASN A 273 27.49 20.74 39.28
CA ASN A 273 26.87 19.43 39.00
C ASN A 273 26.67 18.57 40.26
#